data_AF-A0A7S4PPE9-F1
#
_entry.id   AF-A0A7S4PPE9-F1
#
_cell.length_a   1.000
_cell.length_b   1.000
_cell.length_c   1.000
_cell.angle_alpha   90.00
_cell.angle_beta   90.00
_cell.angle_gamma   90.00
#
_symmetry.space_group_name_H-M   'P 1'
#
loop_
_entity.id
_entity.type
_entity.pdbx_description
1 polymer ?
#
loop_
_entity_poly.entity_id
_entity_poly.type
_entity_poly.pdbx_seq_one_letter_code
_entity_poly.pdbx_strand_id
1 'polypeptide(L)'
;AILAGINGSPVRRMKQTFEGLGQDYSERLEEIEGLMSHKMSYKNYRNHLQLSTPPCVPYVGIPLTDVTFLYDGPGASPPMPEDNLIFCTRIMLTSQIFLSQIKRYQKVPYNIPLSPPLHHFLRTLSNHSIDEEECYLLSKKHEPKRQLVGEEGKGKGGEKEK
;
A
#
# COMPACT_ATOMS: atom_id res chain seq x y z
N ALA A 1 -5.65 1.20 -1.48
CA ALA A 1 -5.94 2.65 -1.47
C ALA A 1 -5.94 3.19 -0.04
N ILE A 2 -6.88 2.78 0.82
CA ILE A 2 -6.98 3.25 2.21
C ILE A 2 -5.67 3.03 2.98
N LEU A 3 -5.14 1.80 2.99
CA LEU A 3 -3.88 1.51 3.68
C LEU A 3 -2.70 2.36 3.19
N ALA A 4 -2.63 2.60 1.88
CA ALA A 4 -1.58 3.45 1.30
C ALA A 4 -1.74 4.92 1.73
N GLY A 5 -2.97 5.43 1.81
CA GLY A 5 -3.26 6.77 2.32
C GLY A 5 -2.92 6.93 3.80
N ILE A 6 -3.30 5.95 4.63
CA ILE A 6 -2.98 5.93 6.07
C ILE A 6 -1.47 5.84 6.29
N ASN A 7 -0.78 4.99 5.52
CA ASN A 7 0.66 4.80 5.62
C ASN A 7 1.48 5.89 4.92
N GLY A 8 0.83 6.84 4.27
CA GLY A 8 1.47 8.04 3.73
C GLY A 8 2.14 8.84 4.84
N SER A 9 3.31 9.40 4.54
CA SER A 9 4.11 10.20 5.49
C SER A 9 3.31 11.30 6.22
N PRO A 10 2.43 12.07 5.55
CA PRO A 10 1.62 13.09 6.21
C PRO A 10 0.65 12.54 7.26
N VAL A 11 0.07 11.36 7.03
CA VAL A 11 -0.94 10.78 7.93
C VAL A 11 -0.26 9.98 9.03
N ARG A 12 0.65 9.06 8.69
CA ARG A 12 1.29 8.12 9.63
C ARG A 12 2.04 8.81 10.77
N ARG A 13 2.48 10.05 10.59
CA ARG A 13 3.16 10.84 11.64
C ARG A 13 2.23 11.41 12.72
N MET A 14 0.92 11.44 12.47
CA MET A 14 -0.08 12.10 13.32
C MET A 14 -0.41 11.24 14.55
N LYS A 15 0.57 11.05 15.44
CA LYS A 15 0.47 10.13 16.59
C LYS A 15 -0.69 10.46 17.52
N GLN A 16 -0.98 11.75 17.74
CA GLN A 16 -2.07 12.15 18.64
C GLN A 16 -3.43 11.73 18.07
N THR A 17 -3.60 11.85 16.76
CA THR A 17 -4.80 11.37 16.07
C THR A 17 -4.97 9.85 16.23
N PHE A 18 -3.90 9.06 16.11
CA PHE A 18 -3.98 7.61 16.32
C PHE A 18 -4.15 7.21 17.78
N GLU A 19 -3.55 7.93 18.73
CA GLU A 19 -3.77 7.72 20.18
C GLU A 19 -5.23 7.98 20.58
N GLY A 20 -5.92 8.88 19.87
CA GLY A 20 -7.35 9.14 20.05
C GLY A 20 -8.28 8.10 19.41
N LEU A 21 -7.76 7.17 18.60
CA LEU A 21 -8.57 6.10 18.02
C LEU A 21 -8.81 5.00 19.06
N GLY A 22 -10.04 4.46 19.07
CA GLY A 22 -10.37 3.31 19.91
C GLY A 22 -9.55 2.07 19.52
N GLN A 23 -9.31 1.19 20.50
CA GLN A 23 -8.52 -0.03 20.33
C GLN A 23 -9.04 -0.90 19.17
N ASP A 24 -10.35 -1.02 19.01
CA ASP A 24 -11.00 -1.76 17.91
C ASP A 24 -10.51 -1.34 16.50
N TYR A 25 -10.28 -0.04 16.30
CA TYR A 25 -9.84 0.48 15.01
C TYR A 25 -8.35 0.23 14.77
N SER A 26 -7.55 0.30 15.83
CA SER A 26 -6.12 -0.02 15.79
C SER A 26 -5.90 -1.50 15.45
N GLU A 27 -6.65 -2.41 16.08
CA GLU A 27 -6.58 -3.85 15.79
C GLU A 27 -7.00 -4.17 14.35
N ARG A 28 -8.07 -3.55 13.85
CA ARG A 28 -8.48 -3.69 12.43
C ARG A 28 -7.43 -3.17 11.45
N LEU A 29 -6.75 -2.09 11.79
CA LEU A 29 -5.68 -1.55 10.96
C LEU A 29 -4.50 -2.54 10.89
N GLU A 30 -4.09 -3.09 12.03
CA GLU A 30 -3.04 -4.11 12.11
C GLU A 30 -3.41 -5.38 11.32
N GLU A 31 -4.67 -5.81 11.38
CA GLU A 31 -5.17 -6.96 10.60
C GLU A 31 -5.02 -6.71 9.09
N ILE A 32 -5.45 -5.52 8.62
CA ILE A 32 -5.35 -5.15 7.20
C ILE A 32 -3.88 -5.00 6.76
N GLU A 33 -3.00 -4.47 7.62
CA GLU A 33 -1.56 -4.42 7.38
C GLU A 33 -0.94 -5.82 7.28
N GLY A 34 -1.33 -6.74 8.16
CA GLY A 34 -0.89 -8.13 8.15
C GLY A 34 -1.36 -8.89 6.92
N LEU A 35 -2.60 -8.65 6.47
CA LEU A 35 -3.16 -9.22 5.25
C LEU A 35 -2.37 -8.77 4.00
N MET A 36 -2.07 -7.47 3.91
CA MET A 36 -1.37 -6.84 2.78
C MET A 36 0.16 -6.88 2.90
N SER A 37 0.70 -7.66 3.85
CA SER A 37 2.14 -7.75 4.07
C SER A 37 2.90 -8.24 2.83
N HIS A 38 3.99 -7.55 2.48
CA HIS A 38 4.88 -7.93 1.37
C HIS A 38 5.65 -9.25 1.59
N LYS A 39 5.60 -9.82 2.80
CA LYS A 39 6.29 -11.07 3.16
C LYS A 39 5.92 -12.21 2.21
N MET A 40 6.92 -12.96 1.76
CA MET A 40 6.76 -14.10 0.85
C MET A 40 5.94 -13.76 -0.41
N SER A 41 6.17 -12.58 -1.00
CA SER A 41 5.42 -12.07 -2.17
C SER A 41 3.90 -12.05 -1.93
N TYR A 42 3.48 -11.40 -0.84
CA TYR A 42 2.06 -11.23 -0.49
C TYR A 42 1.31 -12.55 -0.25
N LYS A 43 1.95 -13.54 0.39
CA LYS A 43 1.36 -14.87 0.63
C LYS A 43 -0.02 -14.81 1.29
N ASN A 44 -0.18 -14.00 2.33
CA ASN A 44 -1.43 -13.88 3.08
C ASN A 44 -2.57 -13.38 2.17
N TYR A 45 -2.32 -12.28 1.45
CA TYR A 45 -3.26 -11.73 0.48
C TYR A 45 -3.61 -12.75 -0.62
N ARG A 46 -2.62 -13.42 -1.21
CA ARG A 46 -2.84 -14.42 -2.27
C ARG A 46 -3.74 -15.56 -1.79
N ASN A 47 -3.49 -16.09 -0.61
CA ASN A 47 -4.31 -17.14 0.00
C ASN A 47 -5.74 -16.65 0.22
N HIS A 48 -5.90 -15.45 0.78
CA HIS A 48 -7.21 -14.88 1.03
C HIS A 48 -8.00 -14.62 -0.27
N LEU A 49 -7.32 -14.11 -1.31
CA LEU A 49 -7.93 -13.89 -2.61
C LEU A 49 -8.40 -15.21 -3.25
N GLN A 50 -7.62 -16.30 -3.15
CA GLN A 50 -8.01 -17.61 -3.68
C GLN A 50 -9.28 -18.19 -3.02
N LEU A 51 -9.45 -17.93 -1.71
CA LEU A 51 -10.63 -18.33 -0.94
C LEU A 51 -11.84 -17.42 -1.19
N SER A 52 -11.62 -16.23 -1.75
CA SER A 52 -12.66 -15.24 -1.98
C SER A 52 -13.55 -15.64 -3.17
N THR A 53 -14.87 -15.48 -3.01
CA THR A 53 -15.85 -15.69 -4.09
C THR A 53 -16.10 -14.40 -4.87
N PRO A 54 -16.09 -14.41 -6.22
CA PRO A 54 -16.49 -13.25 -7.01
C PRO A 54 -17.94 -12.80 -6.69
N PRO A 55 -18.28 -11.50 -6.86
CA PRO A 55 -17.48 -10.43 -7.44
C PRO A 55 -16.46 -9.84 -6.44
N CYS A 56 -15.19 -9.73 -6.86
CA CYS A 56 -14.14 -9.06 -6.08
C CYS A 56 -13.23 -8.25 -7.02
N VAL A 57 -12.55 -7.23 -6.48
CA VAL A 57 -11.53 -6.43 -7.20
C VAL A 57 -10.15 -6.76 -6.64
N PRO A 58 -9.35 -7.59 -7.33
CA PRO A 58 -7.99 -7.91 -6.89
C PRO A 58 -7.05 -6.69 -6.97
N TYR A 59 -6.01 -6.70 -6.13
CA TYR A 59 -4.91 -5.74 -6.20
C TYR A 59 -4.01 -6.08 -7.38
N VAL A 60 -4.12 -5.28 -8.44
CA VAL A 60 -3.44 -5.51 -9.74
C VAL A 60 -1.91 -5.40 -9.64
N GLY A 61 -1.38 -4.74 -8.61
CA GLY A 61 0.06 -4.62 -8.41
C GLY A 61 0.76 -5.98 -8.31
N ILE A 62 0.13 -6.97 -7.69
CA ILE A 62 0.73 -8.31 -7.50
C ILE A 62 0.96 -9.06 -8.83
N PRO A 63 -0.06 -9.29 -9.69
CA PRO A 63 0.18 -9.94 -10.97
C PRO A 63 1.10 -9.13 -11.88
N LEU A 64 1.10 -7.78 -11.79
CA LEU A 64 2.06 -6.96 -12.52
C LEU A 64 3.49 -7.20 -12.05
N THR A 65 3.73 -7.22 -10.74
CA THR A 65 5.04 -7.54 -10.17
C THR A 65 5.50 -8.95 -10.56
N ASP A 66 4.62 -9.94 -10.57
CA ASP A 66 4.94 -11.30 -11.03
C ASP A 66 5.37 -11.32 -12.51
N VAL A 67 4.68 -10.57 -13.37
CA VAL A 67 5.05 -10.41 -14.78
C VAL A 67 6.38 -9.68 -14.89
N THR A 68 6.62 -8.61 -14.14
CA THR A 68 7.92 -7.93 -14.13
C THR A 68 9.04 -8.87 -13.70
N PHE A 69 8.86 -9.67 -12.65
CA PHE A 69 9.87 -10.67 -12.24
C PHE A 69 10.14 -11.73 -13.31
N LEU A 70 9.12 -12.15 -14.05
CA LEU A 70 9.28 -13.12 -15.14
C LEU A 70 10.09 -12.55 -16.32
N TYR A 71 10.07 -11.24 -16.54
CA TYR A 71 10.71 -10.58 -17.68
C TYR A 71 12.07 -9.96 -17.33
N ASP A 72 12.19 -9.37 -16.14
CA ASP A 72 13.33 -8.54 -15.73
C ASP A 72 13.98 -9.04 -14.43
N GLY A 73 13.55 -10.20 -13.91
CA GLY A 73 14.05 -10.77 -12.67
C GLY A 73 15.41 -11.48 -12.79
N PRO A 74 16.03 -11.81 -11.65
CA PRO A 74 17.25 -12.63 -11.64
C PRO A 74 16.94 -14.04 -12.18
N GLY A 75 17.53 -14.38 -13.33
CA GLY A 75 17.22 -15.61 -14.06
C GLY A 75 16.26 -15.42 -15.24
N ALA A 76 15.88 -14.18 -15.56
CA ALA A 76 15.22 -13.89 -16.83
C ALA A 76 16.13 -14.32 -18.00
N SER A 77 15.55 -15.03 -18.96
CA SER A 77 16.24 -15.38 -20.21
C SER A 77 16.73 -14.09 -20.88
N PRO A 78 17.95 -14.06 -21.44
CA PRO A 78 18.48 -12.88 -22.11
C PRO A 78 17.49 -12.38 -23.17
N PRO A 79 17.46 -11.04 -23.42
CA PRO A 79 16.60 -10.47 -24.44
C PRO A 79 17.01 -11.02 -25.80
N MET A 80 16.18 -11.93 -26.32
CA MET A 80 16.29 -12.58 -27.62
C MET A 80 17.62 -13.34 -27.83
N PRO A 81 17.66 -14.68 -27.72
CA PRO A 81 18.79 -15.42 -28.30
C PRO A 81 18.86 -15.08 -29.81
N GLU A 82 20.08 -15.01 -30.37
CA GLU A 82 20.34 -14.66 -31.78
C GLU A 82 19.51 -15.50 -32.79
N ASP A 83 18.97 -16.63 -32.34
CA ASP A 83 18.19 -17.60 -33.13
C ASP A 83 16.68 -17.29 -33.30
N ASN A 84 16.18 -16.10 -32.96
CA ASN A 84 14.74 -15.77 -33.06
C ASN A 84 13.80 -16.77 -32.33
N LEU A 85 14.31 -17.48 -31.31
CA LEU A 85 13.54 -18.47 -30.57
C LEU A 85 12.55 -17.77 -29.63
N ILE A 86 11.26 -17.94 -29.89
CA ILE A 86 10.20 -17.53 -28.98
C ILE A 86 10.26 -18.42 -27.74
N PHE A 87 10.44 -17.81 -26.57
CA PHE A 87 10.40 -18.55 -25.31
C PHE A 87 8.94 -18.84 -24.92
N CYS A 88 8.35 -19.89 -25.50
CA CYS A 88 6.95 -20.29 -25.29
C CYS A 88 6.60 -20.42 -23.81
N THR A 89 7.54 -20.89 -22.99
CA THR A 89 7.36 -21.00 -21.53
C THR A 89 7.03 -19.66 -20.87
N ARG A 90 7.62 -18.53 -21.31
CA ARG A 90 7.31 -17.19 -20.77
C ARG A 90 5.88 -16.81 -21.12
N ILE A 91 5.49 -16.96 -22.38
CA ILE A 91 4.13 -16.67 -22.84
C ILE A 91 3.11 -17.52 -22.06
N MET A 92 3.40 -18.80 -21.84
CA MET A 92 2.55 -19.68 -21.05
C MET A 92 2.41 -19.23 -19.60
N LEU A 93 3.52 -18.90 -18.92
CA LEU A 93 3.51 -18.45 -17.52
C LEU A 93 2.78 -17.10 -17.37
N THR A 94 3.04 -16.16 -18.28
CA THR A 94 2.32 -14.89 -18.33
C THR A 94 0.81 -15.12 -18.51
N SER A 95 0.43 -15.94 -19.49
CA SER A 95 -0.97 -16.31 -19.72
C SER A 95 -1.61 -16.92 -18.47
N GLN A 96 -0.91 -17.83 -17.80
CA GLN A 96 -1.39 -18.44 -16.56
C GLN A 96 -1.63 -17.40 -15.45
N ILE A 97 -0.74 -16.41 -15.28
CA ILE A 97 -0.91 -15.32 -14.31
C ILE A 97 -2.18 -14.53 -14.65
N PHE A 98 -2.34 -14.07 -15.90
CA PHE A 98 -3.51 -13.30 -16.30
C PHE A 98 -4.82 -14.08 -16.16
N LEU A 99 -4.82 -15.36 -16.54
CA LEU A 99 -6.00 -16.21 -16.45
C LEU A 99 -6.42 -16.47 -15.00
N SER A 100 -5.47 -16.85 -14.15
CA SER A 100 -5.73 -17.27 -12.77
C SER A 100 -6.00 -16.09 -11.82
N GLN A 101 -5.33 -14.95 -12.02
CA GLN A 101 -5.37 -13.82 -11.07
C GLN A 101 -6.21 -12.64 -11.55
N ILE A 102 -6.49 -12.51 -12.85
CA ILE A 102 -7.24 -11.36 -13.39
C ILE A 102 -8.55 -11.83 -14.00
N LYS A 103 -8.50 -12.69 -15.04
CA LYS A 103 -9.70 -13.10 -15.78
C LYS A 103 -10.70 -13.85 -14.93
N ARG A 104 -10.25 -14.63 -13.93
CA ARG A 104 -11.14 -15.29 -12.96
C ARG A 104 -12.11 -14.32 -12.28
N TYR A 105 -11.64 -13.14 -11.88
CA TYR A 105 -12.42 -12.18 -11.08
C TYR A 105 -13.16 -11.14 -11.92
N GLN A 106 -12.86 -11.03 -13.22
CA GLN A 106 -13.59 -10.16 -14.16
C GLN A 106 -14.92 -10.76 -14.66
N LYS A 107 -15.21 -12.04 -14.37
CA LYS A 107 -16.38 -12.75 -14.93
C LYS A 107 -17.70 -12.35 -14.29
N VAL A 108 -17.69 -11.98 -13.02
CA VAL A 108 -18.92 -11.71 -12.24
C VAL A 108 -19.01 -10.21 -12.00
N PRO A 109 -20.03 -9.52 -12.56
CA PRO A 109 -20.22 -8.10 -12.31
C PRO A 109 -20.77 -7.85 -10.90
N TYR A 110 -20.54 -6.64 -10.38
CA TYR A 110 -21.22 -6.17 -9.19
C TYR A 110 -22.67 -5.78 -9.51
N ASN A 111 -23.62 -6.23 -8.71
CA ASN A 111 -25.01 -5.80 -8.79
C ASN A 111 -25.25 -4.56 -7.90
N ILE A 112 -24.56 -3.46 -8.21
CA ILE A 112 -24.68 -2.19 -7.50
C ILE A 112 -25.29 -1.16 -8.47
N PRO A 113 -26.40 -0.49 -8.12
CA PRO A 113 -27.02 0.49 -9.01
C PRO A 113 -26.09 1.69 -9.22
N LEU A 114 -26.00 2.14 -10.48
CA LEU A 114 -25.21 3.32 -10.82
C LEU A 114 -25.90 4.58 -10.32
N SER A 115 -25.22 5.34 -9.47
CA SER A 115 -25.62 6.69 -9.08
C SER A 115 -24.82 7.71 -9.89
N PRO A 116 -25.44 8.44 -10.85
CA PRO A 116 -24.73 9.40 -11.69
C PRO A 116 -23.99 10.50 -10.90
N PRO A 117 -24.57 11.10 -9.83
CA PRO A 117 -23.86 12.10 -9.03
C PRO A 117 -22.60 11.54 -8.36
N LEU A 118 -22.69 10.34 -7.76
CA LEU A 118 -21.55 9.71 -7.09
C LEU A 118 -20.45 9.35 -8.10
N HIS A 119 -20.84 8.82 -9.26
CA HIS A 119 -19.90 8.47 -10.33
C HIS A 119 -19.17 9.70 -10.87
N HIS A 120 -19.89 10.80 -11.08
CA HIS A 120 -19.29 12.06 -11.50
C HIS A 120 -18.30 12.57 -10.46
N PHE A 121 -18.71 12.63 -9.19
CA PHE A 121 -17.86 13.05 -8.09
C PHE A 121 -16.56 12.24 -8.03
N LEU A 122 -16.65 10.90 -8.03
CA LEU A 122 -15.49 10.01 -7.98
C LEU A 122 -14.54 10.20 -9.18
N ARG A 123 -15.07 10.52 -10.38
CA ARG A 123 -14.23 10.83 -11.54
C ARG A 123 -13.55 12.19 -11.47
N THR A 124 -14.16 13.17 -10.79
CA THR A 124 -13.59 14.52 -10.63
C THR A 124 -12.68 14.67 -9.41
N LEU A 125 -12.57 13.65 -8.55
CA LEU A 125 -11.73 13.68 -7.34
C LEU A 125 -10.27 13.99 -7.65
N SER A 126 -9.73 13.51 -8.77
CA SER A 126 -8.35 13.79 -9.19
C SER A 126 -8.07 15.26 -9.43
N ASN A 127 -9.09 16.05 -9.78
CA ASN A 127 -8.94 17.49 -10.01
C ASN A 127 -8.70 18.27 -8.72
N HIS A 128 -8.90 17.63 -7.57
CA HIS A 128 -8.75 18.20 -6.24
C HIS A 128 -7.59 17.55 -5.47
N SER A 129 -6.68 16.85 -6.17
CA SER A 129 -5.52 16.25 -5.52
C SER A 129 -4.59 17.34 -5.00
N ILE A 130 -4.32 17.29 -3.70
CA ILE A 130 -3.31 18.13 -3.04
C ILE A 130 -1.96 17.43 -3.20
N ASP A 131 -0.91 18.21 -3.41
CA ASP A 131 0.44 17.65 -3.52
C ASP A 131 0.91 17.01 -2.20
N GLU A 132 1.82 16.04 -2.28
CA GLU A 132 2.32 15.34 -1.09
C GLU A 132 3.07 16.30 -0.15
N GLU A 133 3.81 17.27 -0.70
CA GLU A 133 4.52 18.27 0.10
C GLU A 133 3.54 19.15 0.87
N GLU A 134 2.49 19.63 0.21
CA GLU A 134 1.44 20.43 0.83
C GLU A 134 0.68 19.63 1.92
N CYS A 135 0.34 18.37 1.65
CA CYS A 135 -0.23 17.47 2.66
C CYS A 135 0.67 17.33 3.89
N TYR A 136 1.98 17.21 3.67
CA TYR A 136 2.95 17.10 4.76
C TYR A 136 3.06 18.38 5.60
N LEU A 137 3.01 19.55 4.95
CA LEU A 137 2.99 20.85 5.62
C LEU A 137 1.71 21.04 6.46
N LEU A 138 0.55 20.66 5.92
CA LEU A 138 -0.72 20.66 6.66
C LEU A 138 -0.66 19.74 7.88
N SER A 139 -0.12 18.52 7.72
CA SER A 139 0.09 17.60 8.84
C SER A 139 0.96 18.20 9.94
N LYS A 140 2.07 18.87 9.58
CA LYS A 140 2.94 19.56 10.55
C LYS A 140 2.24 20.72 11.25
N LYS A 141 1.36 21.44 10.54
CA LYS A 141 0.57 22.54 11.10
C LYS A 141 -0.44 22.03 12.15
N HIS A 142 -1.08 20.90 11.88
CA HIS A 142 -2.06 20.30 12.79
C HIS A 142 -1.41 19.57 13.97
N GLU A 143 -0.33 18.83 13.74
CA GLU A 143 0.43 18.15 14.79
C GLU A 143 1.92 18.54 14.73
N PRO A 144 2.33 19.66 15.36
CA PRO A 144 3.73 20.06 15.41
C PRO A 144 4.57 19.04 16.17
N LYS A 145 5.86 18.92 15.84
CA LYS A 145 6.77 18.05 16.59
C LYS A 145 6.83 18.57 18.03
N ARG A 146 6.53 17.71 19.00
CA ARG A 146 6.71 18.00 20.43
C ARG A 146 8.17 18.43 20.63
N GLN A 147 8.38 19.69 20.99
CA GLN A 147 9.70 20.14 21.42
C GLN A 147 10.02 19.36 22.69
N LEU A 148 11.13 18.62 22.69
CA LEU A 148 11.69 18.10 23.93
C LEU A 148 12.09 19.32 24.73
N VAL A 149 11.29 19.69 25.73
CA VAL A 149 11.70 20.66 26.74
C VAL A 149 12.92 20.03 27.41
N GLY A 150 14.09 20.59 27.11
CA GLY A 150 15.34 20.17 27.73
C GLY A 150 15.20 20.29 29.24
N GLU A 151 15.69 19.28 29.94
CA GLU A 151 15.91 19.33 31.38
C GLU A 151 16.89 20.47 31.70
N GLU A 152 16.37 21.67 31.94
CA GLU A 152 17.15 22.76 32.52
C GLU A 152 17.28 22.53 34.03
N GLY A 153 18.50 22.21 34.46
CA GLY A 153 19.09 22.83 35.65
C GLY A 153 18.72 22.26 37.01
N LYS A 154 19.26 21.08 37.36
CA LYS A 154 19.75 20.88 38.74
C LYS A 154 21.21 21.31 38.81
N GLY A 155 21.40 22.58 39.17
CA GLY A 155 22.69 23.11 39.57
C GLY A 155 23.27 22.31 40.74
N LYS A 156 24.51 21.85 40.58
CA LYS A 156 25.44 21.65 41.68
C LYS A 156 26.66 22.52 41.41
N GLY A 157 26.57 23.76 41.86
CA GLY A 157 27.76 24.52 42.23
C GLY A 157 28.25 24.02 43.59
N GLY A 158 29.57 24.01 43.77
CA GLY A 158 30.18 23.79 45.08
C GLY A 158 31.51 23.04 45.04
N GLU A 159 32.55 23.73 44.57
CA GLU A 159 33.94 23.49 45.01
C GLU A 159 34.05 23.47 46.55
N LYS A 160 34.95 22.62 47.06
CA LYS A 160 35.99 22.92 48.08
C LYS A 160 36.75 21.61 48.37
N GLU A 161 37.99 21.45 47.92
CA GLU A 161 39.23 21.92 48.57
C GLU A 161 39.64 21.01 49.75
N LYS A 162 40.51 20.02 49.47
CA LYS A 162 41.81 19.70 50.12
C LYS A 162 42.27 18.29 49.77
#